data_AF-A0A963JHJ2-F1
#
_entry.id   AF-A0A963JHJ2-F1
#
_cell.length_a   1.000
_cell.length_b   1.000
_cell.length_c   1.000
_cell.angle_alpha   90.00
_cell.angle_beta   90.00
_cell.angle_gamma   90.00
#
_symmetry.space_group_name_H-M   'P 1'
#
loop_
_entity.id
_entity.type
_entity.pdbx_description
1 polymer ?
#
loop_
_entity_poly.entity_id
_entity_poly.type
_entity_poly.pdbx_seq_one_letter_code
_entity_poly.pdbx_strand_id
1 'polypeptide(L)'
;KVEMVQVTRAEDSAAALEQMVGHAEAILQRLDLPYRVVLLSTGDMGFGAARTYDLEVWLPAQGTYREISSCSNCEAFQARRMMARVRNAQGKPEFVHTLNGSGLAVGRALVAVLENHQQADGSIAVPAALRPYLGGIELLRP
;
A
#
# COMPACT_ATOMS: atom_id res chain seq x y z
N LYS A 1 -10.72 -2.99 0.12
CA LYS A 1 -9.41 -2.31 -0.02
C LYS A 1 -9.52 -0.96 0.66
N VAL A 2 -8.51 -0.54 1.42
CA VAL A 2 -8.38 0.87 1.87
C VAL A 2 -7.38 1.54 0.94
N GLU A 3 -7.82 2.58 0.24
CA GLU A 3 -7.03 3.26 -0.79
C GLU A 3 -6.47 4.58 -0.29
N MET A 4 -5.21 4.83 -0.58
CA MET A 4 -4.57 6.14 -0.47
C MET A 4 -4.54 6.79 -1.85
N VAL A 5 -4.96 8.05 -1.93
CA VAL A 5 -4.83 8.87 -3.13
C VAL A 5 -4.19 10.18 -2.71
N GLN A 6 -3.16 10.61 -3.45
CA GLN A 6 -2.57 11.94 -3.28
C GLN A 6 -2.63 12.74 -4.56
N VAL A 7 -2.88 14.04 -4.42
CA VAL A 7 -2.84 15.03 -5.51
C VAL A 7 -1.80 16.06 -5.11
N THR A 8 -0.75 16.18 -5.90
CA THR A 8 0.45 16.95 -5.55
C THR A 8 0.82 17.92 -6.65
N ARG A 9 1.70 18.88 -6.31
CA ARG A 9 2.46 19.60 -7.34
C ARG A 9 3.47 18.65 -7.98
N ALA A 10 3.93 18.99 -9.17
CA ALA A 10 4.81 18.12 -9.94
C ALA A 10 6.14 17.85 -9.21
N GLU A 11 6.69 18.88 -8.59
CA GLU A 11 7.94 18.86 -7.82
C GLU A 11 7.87 17.97 -6.56
N ASP A 12 6.68 17.77 -5.99
CA ASP A 12 6.50 17.03 -4.74
C ASP A 12 6.17 15.54 -4.98
N SER A 13 5.78 15.16 -6.20
CA SER A 13 5.18 13.85 -6.45
C SER A 13 6.13 12.68 -6.18
N ALA A 14 7.42 12.84 -6.42
CA ALA A 14 8.39 11.79 -6.14
C ALA A 14 8.53 11.53 -4.64
N ALA A 15 8.64 12.58 -3.82
CA ALA A 15 8.69 12.47 -2.37
C ALA A 15 7.37 11.92 -1.80
N ALA A 16 6.23 12.32 -2.37
CA ALA A 16 4.92 11.80 -2.02
C ALA A 16 4.79 10.30 -2.27
N LEU A 17 5.42 9.75 -3.33
CA LEU A 17 5.43 8.31 -3.58
C LEU A 17 6.18 7.56 -2.47
N GLU A 18 7.38 8.00 -2.12
CA GLU A 18 8.19 7.38 -1.06
C GLU A 18 7.45 7.44 0.30
N GLN A 19 6.78 8.55 0.60
CA GLN A 19 5.94 8.68 1.78
C GLN A 19 4.75 7.69 1.75
N MET A 20 4.07 7.57 0.61
CA MET A 20 2.94 6.65 0.43
C MET A 20 3.34 5.19 0.60
N VAL A 21 4.51 4.80 0.07
CA VAL A 21 5.11 3.49 0.31
C VAL A 21 5.33 3.28 1.80
N GLY A 22 5.96 4.25 2.49
CA GLY A 22 6.17 4.19 3.94
C GLY A 22 4.86 4.07 4.75
N HIS A 23 3.77 4.71 4.31
CA HIS A 23 2.46 4.53 4.95
C HIS A 23 1.91 3.10 4.80
N ALA A 24 2.07 2.48 3.63
CA ALA A 24 1.67 1.09 3.40
C ALA A 24 2.55 0.12 4.22
N GLU A 25 3.87 0.36 4.24
CA GLU A 25 4.83 -0.41 5.05
C GLU A 25 4.51 -0.34 6.54
N ALA A 26 4.18 0.84 7.06
CA ALA A 26 3.87 1.04 8.48
C ALA A 26 2.69 0.15 8.95
N ILE A 27 1.75 -0.16 8.06
CA ILE A 27 0.64 -1.08 8.38
C ILE A 27 1.18 -2.51 8.50
N LEU A 28 1.99 -2.98 7.56
CA LEU A 28 2.60 -4.32 7.60
C LEU A 28 3.49 -4.48 8.84
N GLN A 29 4.31 -3.48 9.15
CA GLN A 29 5.18 -3.45 10.34
C GLN A 29 4.36 -3.54 11.63
N ARG A 30 3.26 -2.79 11.74
CA ARG A 30 2.37 -2.84 12.92
C ARG A 30 1.61 -4.16 13.06
N LEU A 31 1.32 -4.83 11.94
CA LEU A 31 0.72 -6.16 11.91
C LEU A 31 1.75 -7.29 12.12
N ASP A 32 3.03 -6.95 12.26
CA ASP A 32 4.15 -7.89 12.38
C ASP A 32 4.16 -8.92 11.24
N LEU A 33 4.04 -8.42 10.00
CA LEU A 33 4.04 -9.24 8.79
C LEU A 33 5.37 -9.08 8.04
N PRO A 34 6.12 -10.15 7.79
CA PRO A 34 7.32 -10.08 6.96
C PRO A 34 6.97 -9.68 5.52
N TYR A 35 7.68 -8.71 4.97
CA TYR A 35 7.43 -8.21 3.63
C TYR A 35 8.71 -7.78 2.93
N ARG A 36 8.63 -7.54 1.63
CA ARG A 36 9.66 -6.87 0.83
C ARG A 36 9.04 -5.79 -0.04
N VAL A 37 9.85 -4.79 -0.39
CA VAL A 37 9.47 -3.73 -1.33
C VAL A 37 10.17 -4.00 -2.67
N VAL A 38 9.41 -3.96 -3.76
CA VAL A 38 9.90 -4.24 -5.11
C VAL A 38 9.59 -3.05 -6.00
N LEU A 39 10.62 -2.47 -6.62
CA LEU A 39 10.43 -1.53 -7.73
C LEU A 39 10.11 -2.33 -8.99
N LEU A 40 8.95 -2.09 -9.59
CA LEU A 40 8.52 -2.83 -10.77
C LEU A 40 9.38 -2.50 -11.99
N SER A 41 9.62 -3.51 -12.82
CA SER A 41 10.27 -3.33 -14.11
C SER A 41 9.35 -2.59 -15.09
N THR A 42 9.90 -2.03 -16.16
CA THR A 42 9.10 -1.33 -17.17
C THR A 42 8.05 -2.21 -17.84
N GLY A 43 8.27 -3.52 -17.93
CA GLY A 43 7.30 -4.46 -18.51
C GLY A 43 6.16 -4.86 -17.58
N ASP A 44 6.28 -4.57 -16.28
CA ASP A 44 5.32 -4.97 -15.24
C ASP A 44 4.54 -3.76 -14.66
N MET A 45 4.94 -2.54 -15.03
CA MET A 45 4.23 -1.33 -14.60
C MET A 45 2.84 -1.22 -15.24
N GLY A 46 1.87 -0.80 -14.43
CA GLY A 46 0.51 -0.52 -14.89
C GLY A 46 0.46 0.65 -15.89
N PHE A 47 -0.53 0.60 -16.79
CA PHE A 47 -0.68 1.53 -17.94
C PHE A 47 -0.56 3.03 -17.62
N GLY A 48 -1.01 3.46 -16.44
CA GLY A 48 -1.01 4.87 -16.05
C GLY A 48 0.12 5.28 -15.13
N ALA A 49 1.04 4.38 -14.77
CA ALA A 49 2.11 4.63 -13.82
C ALA A 49 3.40 5.04 -14.53
N ALA A 50 4.07 6.05 -13.98
CA ALA A 50 5.45 6.41 -14.33
C ALA A 50 6.46 5.66 -13.44
N ARG A 51 6.06 5.32 -12.21
CA ARG A 51 6.83 4.52 -11.25
C ARG A 51 5.91 3.81 -10.29
N THR A 52 6.17 2.53 -10.03
CA THR A 52 5.38 1.69 -9.12
C THR A 52 6.29 0.91 -8.18
N TYR A 53 5.95 0.94 -6.89
CA TYR A 53 6.46 0.00 -5.90
C TYR A 53 5.36 -0.95 -5.48
N ASP A 54 5.66 -2.23 -5.50
CA ASP A 54 4.83 -3.26 -4.89
C ASP A 54 5.41 -3.66 -3.54
N LEU A 55 4.52 -3.81 -2.55
CA LEU A 55 4.85 -4.45 -1.29
C LEU A 55 4.31 -5.87 -1.39
N GLU A 56 5.19 -6.83 -1.12
CA GLU A 56 4.84 -8.24 -1.12
C GLU A 56 5.01 -8.82 0.28
N VAL A 57 3.97 -9.49 0.78
CA VAL A 57 3.94 -10.12 2.10
C VAL A 57 4.28 -11.60 2.01
N TRP A 58 5.00 -12.12 2.99
CA TRP A 58 5.31 -13.54 3.09
C TRP A 58 4.05 -14.36 3.41
N LEU A 59 3.80 -15.42 2.63
CA LEU A 59 2.74 -16.39 2.88
C LEU A 59 3.36 -17.78 3.15
N PRO A 60 3.42 -18.22 4.42
CA PRO A 60 4.00 -19.51 4.81
C PRO A 60 3.46 -20.71 4.04
N ALA A 61 2.13 -20.78 3.80
CA ALA A 61 1.54 -21.92 3.11
C ALA A 61 1.98 -22.03 1.65
N GLN A 62 2.41 -20.91 1.05
CA GLN A 62 2.89 -20.86 -0.33
C GLN A 62 4.43 -20.82 -0.42
N GLY A 63 5.13 -20.62 0.70
CA GLY A 63 6.59 -20.51 0.74
C GLY A 63 7.15 -19.37 -0.13
N THR A 64 6.41 -18.27 -0.29
CA THR A 64 6.82 -17.14 -1.14
C THR A 64 6.18 -15.83 -0.72
N TYR A 65 6.72 -14.73 -1.25
CA TYR A 65 6.14 -13.39 -1.15
C TYR A 65 5.04 -13.20 -2.20
N ARG A 66 3.93 -12.58 -1.80
CA ARG A 66 2.81 -12.22 -2.67
C ARG A 66 2.43 -10.76 -2.50
N GLU A 67 2.15 -10.08 -3.62
CA GLU A 67 1.71 -8.69 -3.64
C GLU A 67 0.54 -8.46 -2.65
N ILE A 68 0.65 -7.44 -1.81
CA ILE A 68 -0.41 -7.00 -0.88
C ILE A 68 -0.74 -5.51 -1.02
N SER A 69 0.16 -4.74 -1.64
CA SER A 69 -0.04 -3.36 -2.03
C SER A 69 0.74 -3.03 -3.29
N SER A 70 0.19 -2.10 -4.07
CA SER A 70 0.85 -1.44 -5.18
C SER A 70 0.68 0.06 -4.99
N CYS A 71 1.79 0.81 -5.01
CA CYS A 71 1.86 2.26 -4.84
C CYS A 71 2.50 2.88 -6.08
N SER A 72 1.77 3.76 -6.76
CA SER A 72 2.15 4.31 -8.06
C SER A 72 2.10 5.83 -8.09
N ASN A 73 3.12 6.42 -8.72
CA ASN A 73 3.08 7.79 -9.20
C ASN A 73 2.67 7.80 -10.66
N CYS A 74 1.55 8.46 -10.98
CA CYS A 74 1.02 8.58 -12.34
C CYS A 74 1.43 9.89 -13.02
N GLU A 75 2.22 10.73 -12.36
CA GLU A 75 2.54 12.08 -12.79
C GLU A 75 1.28 12.82 -13.29
N ALA A 76 1.38 13.55 -14.40
CA ALA A 76 0.25 14.24 -15.02
C ALA A 76 -0.63 13.32 -15.89
N PHE A 77 -0.38 12.00 -15.98
CA PHE A 77 -1.06 11.12 -16.94
C PHE A 77 -2.58 11.10 -16.76
N GLN A 78 -3.03 10.93 -15.52
CA GLN A 78 -4.45 10.93 -15.16
C GLN A 78 -5.01 12.36 -15.16
N ALA A 79 -4.25 13.32 -14.61
CA ALA A 79 -4.64 14.72 -14.53
C ALA A 79 -4.94 15.34 -15.90
N ARG A 80 -4.17 14.99 -16.95
CA ARG A 80 -4.42 15.43 -18.33
C ARG A 80 -5.75 14.89 -18.89
N ARG A 81 -6.13 13.66 -18.53
CA ARG A 81 -7.38 13.02 -19.00
C ARG A 81 -8.61 13.58 -18.29
N MET A 82 -8.46 13.93 -17.01
CA MET A 82 -9.55 14.48 -16.19
C MET A 82 -9.57 16.01 -16.17
N MET A 83 -8.59 16.66 -16.79
CA MET A 83 -8.40 18.11 -16.76
C MET A 83 -8.20 18.71 -15.36
N ALA A 84 -7.60 17.94 -14.45
CA ALA A 84 -7.31 18.35 -13.08
C ALA A 84 -6.08 19.28 -13.01
N ARG A 85 -6.25 20.48 -12.47
CA ARG A 85 -5.24 21.55 -12.52
C ARG A 85 -5.10 22.28 -11.20
N VAL A 86 -3.93 22.85 -10.98
CA VAL A 86 -3.61 23.79 -9.90
C VAL A 86 -3.11 25.10 -10.51
N ARG A 87 -3.25 26.21 -9.80
CA ARG A 87 -2.60 27.47 -10.20
C ARG A 87 -1.25 27.59 -9.49
N ASN A 88 -0.22 27.95 -10.25
CA ASN A 88 1.08 28.27 -9.69
C ASN A 88 1.06 29.68 -9.04
N ALA A 89 2.20 30.09 -8.46
CA ALA A 89 2.31 31.40 -7.79
C ALA A 89 2.03 32.59 -8.72
N GLN A 90 2.23 32.42 -10.04
CA GLN A 90 1.95 33.41 -11.07
C GLN A 90 0.52 33.30 -11.63
N GLY A 91 -0.34 32.45 -11.04
CA GLY A 91 -1.74 32.27 -11.45
C GLY A 91 -1.94 31.42 -12.72
N LYS A 92 -0.86 30.93 -13.34
CA LYS A 92 -0.91 30.08 -14.53
C LYS A 92 -1.41 28.68 -14.16
N PRO A 93 -2.37 28.10 -14.91
CA PRO A 93 -2.84 26.75 -14.66
C PRO A 93 -1.79 25.72 -15.11
N GLU A 94 -1.52 24.75 -14.24
CA GLU A 94 -0.63 23.61 -14.45
C GLU A 94 -1.36 22.32 -14.05
N PHE A 95 -1.00 21.20 -14.67
CA PHE A 95 -1.59 19.90 -14.28
C PHE A 95 -0.99 19.44 -12.96
N VAL A 96 -1.84 18.93 -12.07
CA VAL A 96 -1.39 18.25 -10.84
C VAL A 96 -0.77 16.90 -11.18
N HIS A 97 0.04 16.37 -10.27
CA HIS A 97 0.42 14.97 -10.28
C HIS A 97 -0.51 14.16 -9.40
N THR A 98 -0.79 12.92 -9.81
CA THR A 98 -1.66 12.00 -9.05
C THR A 98 -0.89 10.76 -8.65
N LEU A 99 -1.18 10.29 -7.43
CA LEU A 99 -0.62 9.07 -6.87
C LEU A 99 -1.75 8.25 -6.26
N ASN A 100 -1.58 6.93 -6.30
CA ASN A 100 -2.49 6.00 -5.65
C ASN A 100 -1.70 4.82 -5.05
N GLY A 101 -2.19 4.30 -3.93
CA GLY A 101 -1.54 3.22 -3.21
C GLY A 101 -2.51 2.45 -2.34
N SER A 102 -2.34 1.13 -2.26
CA SER A 102 -3.14 0.31 -1.35
C SER A 102 -2.58 0.39 0.07
N GLY A 103 -3.42 0.64 1.08
CA GLY A 103 -3.01 0.70 2.48
C GLY A 103 -3.90 -0.10 3.42
N LEU A 104 -4.23 -1.37 3.21
CA LEU A 104 -3.75 -2.35 2.22
C LEU A 104 -4.96 -3.00 1.51
N ALA A 105 -4.71 -4.02 0.68
CA ALA A 105 -5.75 -4.94 0.26
C ALA A 105 -6.20 -5.83 1.45
N VAL A 106 -7.26 -5.39 2.17
CA VAL A 106 -7.78 -6.02 3.40
C VAL A 106 -7.91 -7.55 3.33
N GLY A 107 -8.43 -8.10 2.22
CA GLY A 107 -8.59 -9.55 2.06
C GLY A 107 -7.25 -10.31 2.04
N ARG A 108 -6.22 -9.76 1.37
CA ARG A 108 -4.87 -10.35 1.37
C ARG A 108 -4.19 -10.19 2.72
N ALA A 109 -4.41 -9.06 3.39
CA ALA A 109 -3.92 -8.83 4.75
C ALA A 109 -4.49 -9.83 5.75
N LEU A 110 -5.79 -10.18 5.63
CA LEU A 110 -6.39 -11.21 6.47
C LEU A 110 -5.69 -12.56 6.29
N VAL A 111 -5.48 -13.01 5.05
CA VAL A 111 -4.76 -14.26 4.76
C VAL A 111 -3.36 -14.23 5.38
N ALA A 112 -2.62 -13.15 5.17
CA ALA A 112 -1.28 -13.00 5.73
C ALA A 112 -1.27 -13.04 7.27
N VAL A 113 -2.23 -12.40 7.94
CA VAL A 113 -2.35 -12.44 9.40
C VAL A 113 -2.67 -13.86 9.88
N LEU A 114 -3.64 -14.53 9.26
CA LEU A 114 -4.02 -15.90 9.64
C LEU A 114 -2.86 -16.87 9.48
N GLU A 115 -2.13 -16.81 8.36
CA GLU A 115 -1.02 -17.75 8.12
C GLU A 115 0.22 -17.46 8.98
N ASN A 116 0.60 -16.19 9.16
CA ASN A 116 1.83 -15.85 9.89
C ASN A 116 1.67 -15.91 11.41
N HIS A 117 0.43 -15.80 11.93
CA HIS A 117 0.16 -15.81 13.37
C HIS A 117 -0.50 -17.11 13.86
N GLN A 118 -0.56 -18.15 13.03
CA GLN A 118 -1.10 -19.46 13.41
C GLN A 118 -0.28 -20.13 14.53
N GLN A 119 -0.97 -20.86 15.40
CA GLN A 119 -0.39 -21.66 16.46
C GLN A 119 -0.55 -23.15 16.17
N ALA A 120 0.25 -23.99 16.84
CA ALA A 120 0.22 -25.44 16.64
C ALA A 120 -1.13 -26.10 16.97
N ASP A 121 -1.94 -25.46 17.84
CA ASP A 121 -3.28 -25.91 18.22
C ASP A 121 -4.39 -25.40 17.29
N GLY A 122 -4.04 -24.69 16.21
CA GLY A 122 -4.98 -24.11 15.24
C GLY A 122 -5.58 -22.77 15.67
N SER A 123 -5.23 -22.24 16.83
CA SER A 123 -5.58 -20.87 17.21
C SER A 123 -4.73 -19.84 16.45
N ILE A 124 -5.20 -18.60 16.36
CA ILE A 124 -4.49 -17.50 15.71
C ILE A 124 -4.16 -16.42 16.74
N ALA A 125 -2.87 -16.12 16.92
CA ALA A 125 -2.45 -14.99 17.74
C ALA A 125 -2.89 -13.67 17.09
N VAL A 126 -3.50 -12.79 17.86
CA VAL A 126 -3.96 -11.49 17.37
C VAL A 126 -2.79 -10.50 17.44
N PRO A 127 -2.35 -9.91 16.31
CA PRO A 127 -1.34 -8.86 16.30
C PRO A 127 -1.69 -7.74 17.28
N ALA A 128 -0.71 -7.24 18.02
CA ALA A 128 -0.93 -6.25 19.08
C ALA A 128 -1.72 -5.02 18.57
N ALA A 129 -1.44 -4.57 17.34
CA ALA A 129 -2.13 -3.44 16.71
C ALA A 129 -3.64 -3.67 16.46
N LEU A 130 -4.10 -4.93 16.39
CA LEU A 130 -5.50 -5.27 16.16
C LEU A 130 -6.30 -5.48 17.46
N ARG A 131 -5.64 -5.78 18.58
CA ARG A 131 -6.31 -6.08 19.87
C ARG A 131 -7.29 -4.99 20.32
N PRO A 132 -6.97 -3.68 20.23
CA PRO A 132 -7.93 -2.62 20.62
C PRO A 132 -9.22 -2.63 19.80
N TYR A 133 -9.15 -3.10 18.54
CA TYR A 133 -10.31 -3.20 17.64
C TYR A 133 -11.11 -4.49 17.86
N LEU A 134 -10.56 -5.46 18.59
CA LEU A 134 -11.16 -6.76 18.89
C LEU A 134 -11.46 -6.92 20.38
N GLY A 135 -11.71 -5.82 21.09
CA GLY A 135 -12.08 -5.86 22.51
C GLY A 135 -10.99 -6.41 23.44
N GLY A 136 -9.72 -6.32 23.04
CA GLY A 136 -8.59 -6.84 23.81
C GLY A 136 -8.32 -8.33 23.62
N ILE A 137 -9.03 -9.01 22.71
CA ILE A 137 -8.79 -10.43 22.42
C ILE A 137 -7.36 -10.61 21.88
N GLU A 138 -6.61 -11.53 22.50
CA GLU A 138 -5.23 -11.83 22.13
C GLU A 138 -5.10 -13.09 21.25
N LEU A 139 -6.14 -13.93 21.24
CA LEU A 139 -6.14 -15.23 20.56
C LEU A 139 -7.52 -15.52 19.98
N LEU A 140 -7.59 -15.84 18.69
CA LEU A 140 -8.79 -16.37 18.05
C LEU A 140 -8.77 -17.89 18.14
N ARG A 141 -9.85 -18.48 18.64
CA ARG A 141 -10.04 -19.93 18.72
C ARG A 141 -11.15 -20.37 17.75
N PRO A 142 -11.06 -21.58 17.18
CA PRO A 142 -12.14 -22.19 16.39
C PRO A 142 -13.46 -22.33 17.18
#